data_AF-A0A2K3L0W4-F1
#
_entry.id   AF-A0A2K3L0W4-F1
#
_cell.length_a   1.000
_cell.length_b   1.000
_cell.length_c   1.000
_cell.angle_alpha   90.00
_cell.angle_beta   90.00
_cell.angle_gamma   90.00
#
_symmetry.space_group_name_H-M   'P 1'
#
loop_
_entity.id
_entity.type
_entity.pdbx_description
1 polymer ?
#
loop_
_entity_poly.entity_id
_entity_poly.type
_entity_poly.pdbx_seq_one_letter_code
_entity_poly.pdbx_strand_id
1 'polypeptide(L)'
;MQHARGMSLGELLKKKADEGVAVRVMLWDDETSLPLIKNKGANLNKGGPRIPWHDSHACVIGEAACDVLTNFEQRWTKQCDPSLLVPSSTLVNLVPQVNSNTSIENNNWKVQVYRSIDHASVDDLCGNFNAERSIHEAYVEAIRHAEKFIYIENQYFIGGCQWWEKDKNVGCTNLIPIEIALKVVSKIKAKERFAVYIVIPMWPEGVAESESVQDILYWTRETVAMMYRLIGEAIKESGEIGHPRDYLNFFCLANREHKGKGEYLPLDSPHPETDYWNAQKNRRFMVYVHSKLMIGSANINQRSMDGKRDTEIAIGCFQIQDEVEKQMNLSDVHAYRMSLCNEEIVDMEGVHLVSYPMRITQEG
;
A
#
# COMPACT_ATOMS: atom_id res chain seq x y z
N MET A 1 10.74 21.40 9.45
CA MET A 1 11.07 22.50 8.51
C MET A 1 10.08 23.65 8.70
N GLN A 2 10.46 24.73 9.40
CA GLN A 2 9.59 25.91 9.56
C GLN A 2 9.45 26.75 8.28
N HIS A 3 10.34 26.58 7.30
CA HIS A 3 10.41 27.41 6.08
C HIS A 3 9.63 26.88 4.86
N ALA A 4 8.86 25.78 5.02
CA ALA A 4 8.17 25.10 3.90
C ALA A 4 6.64 25.03 4.06
N ARG A 5 6.05 25.68 5.09
CA ARG A 5 4.59 25.70 5.25
C ARG A 5 3.95 26.51 4.12
N GLY A 6 3.08 25.88 3.34
CA GLY A 6 2.26 26.52 2.30
C GLY A 6 2.94 26.72 0.95
N MET A 7 4.09 26.11 0.70
CA MET A 7 4.81 26.16 -0.59
C MET A 7 4.77 24.78 -1.24
N SER A 8 4.48 24.70 -2.55
CA SER A 8 4.55 23.44 -3.28
C SER A 8 5.99 22.92 -3.34
N LEU A 9 6.17 21.60 -3.50
CA LEU A 9 7.50 21.00 -3.65
C LEU A 9 8.26 21.63 -4.83
N GLY A 10 7.57 21.89 -5.95
CA GLY A 10 8.18 22.53 -7.12
C GLY A 10 8.70 23.95 -6.83
N GLU A 11 7.94 24.76 -6.10
CA GLU A 11 8.38 26.11 -5.69
C GLU A 11 9.55 26.07 -4.71
N LEU A 12 9.55 25.11 -3.78
CA LEU A 12 10.63 24.91 -2.83
C LEU A 12 11.93 24.51 -3.54
N LEU A 13 11.85 23.57 -4.49
CA LEU A 13 12.98 23.13 -5.30
C LEU A 13 13.51 24.30 -6.15
N LYS A 14 12.63 25.07 -6.79
CA LYS A 14 13.04 26.25 -7.56
C LYS A 14 13.77 27.28 -6.69
N LYS A 15 13.20 27.60 -5.52
CA LYS A 15 13.82 28.51 -4.56
C LYS A 15 15.19 28.02 -4.10
N LYS A 16 15.35 26.72 -3.84
CA LYS A 16 16.64 26.12 -3.47
C LYS A 16 17.66 26.22 -4.60
N ALA A 17 17.24 26.01 -5.84
CA ALA A 17 18.09 26.20 -7.01
C ALA A 17 18.56 27.67 -7.13
N ASP A 18 17.67 28.64 -6.92
CA ASP A 18 17.99 30.07 -6.93
C ASP A 18 18.95 30.46 -5.78
N GLU A 19 18.90 29.76 -4.65
CA GLU A 19 19.86 29.88 -3.53
C GLU A 19 21.23 29.22 -3.82
N GLY A 20 21.44 28.70 -5.04
CA GLY A 20 22.68 28.05 -5.46
C GLY A 20 22.80 26.58 -5.00
N VAL A 21 21.74 26.00 -4.43
CA VAL A 21 21.72 24.57 -4.09
C VAL A 21 21.55 23.78 -5.38
N ALA A 22 22.45 22.83 -5.63
CA ALA A 22 22.32 21.92 -6.76
C ALA A 22 21.07 21.03 -6.57
N VAL A 23 19.96 21.43 -7.19
CA VAL A 23 18.74 20.63 -7.23
C VAL A 23 18.88 19.60 -8.33
N ARG A 24 19.24 18.38 -7.94
CA ARG A 24 19.21 17.24 -8.83
C ARG A 24 17.84 16.61 -8.75
N VAL A 25 16.99 16.96 -9.71
CA VAL A 25 15.76 16.20 -9.94
C VAL A 25 16.20 14.91 -10.62
N MET A 26 16.07 13.80 -9.91
CA MET A 26 16.07 12.51 -10.58
C MET A 26 14.76 12.49 -11.37
N LEU A 27 14.84 12.83 -12.67
CA LEU A 27 13.81 12.38 -13.58
C LEU A 27 13.83 10.87 -13.41
N TRP A 28 12.72 10.31 -12.94
CA TRP A 28 12.53 8.87 -12.86
C TRP A 28 12.56 8.34 -14.30
N ASP A 29 13.75 8.18 -14.84
CA ASP A 29 14.00 7.36 -16.02
C ASP A 29 13.98 5.94 -15.49
N ASP A 30 12.81 5.33 -15.61
CA ASP A 30 12.52 4.01 -15.09
C ASP A 30 13.31 2.96 -15.90
N GLU A 31 14.64 2.95 -15.81
CA GLU A 31 15.43 1.77 -16.17
C GLU A 31 15.25 0.65 -15.13
N THR A 32 14.62 0.94 -13.97
CA THR A 32 14.13 -0.06 -13.03
C THR A 32 12.87 -0.80 -13.52
N SER A 33 12.20 -0.29 -14.55
CA SER A 33 11.26 -1.09 -15.35
C SER A 33 12.09 -2.05 -16.20
N LEU A 34 12.40 -3.21 -15.60
CA LEU A 34 13.04 -4.34 -16.26
C LEU A 34 12.44 -4.49 -17.68
N PRO A 35 13.20 -4.92 -18.71
CA PRO A 35 12.69 -5.09 -20.07
C PRO A 35 11.40 -5.94 -20.17
N LEU A 36 11.07 -6.72 -19.14
CA LEU A 36 9.83 -7.49 -18.98
C LEU A 36 8.58 -6.67 -18.56
N ILE A 37 8.76 -5.47 -18.02
CA ILE A 37 7.73 -4.69 -17.30
C ILE A 37 7.11 -3.59 -18.17
N LYS A 38 7.75 -3.21 -19.29
CA LYS A 38 7.22 -2.16 -20.16
C LYS A 38 5.91 -2.60 -20.82
N ASN A 39 4.90 -1.72 -20.80
CA ASN A 39 3.85 -1.73 -21.82
C ASN A 39 4.54 -1.86 -23.18
N LYS A 40 4.24 -2.93 -23.91
CA LYS A 40 4.95 -3.26 -25.14
C LYS A 40 4.91 -2.06 -26.09
N GLY A 41 6.07 -1.43 -26.31
CA GLY A 41 6.21 -0.28 -27.21
C GLY A 41 6.12 1.12 -26.57
N ALA A 42 5.97 1.24 -25.24
CA ALA A 42 6.10 2.51 -24.52
C ALA A 42 7.55 3.02 -24.51
N ASN A 43 7.73 4.29 -24.86
CA ASN A 43 9.03 4.96 -24.94
C ASN A 43 8.81 6.49 -24.80
N LEU A 44 9.73 7.19 -24.15
CA LEU A 44 9.76 8.66 -24.06
C LEU A 44 9.58 9.36 -25.43
N ASN A 45 10.17 8.82 -26.50
CA ASN A 45 10.02 9.35 -27.86
C ASN A 45 8.59 9.27 -28.38
N LYS A 46 7.79 8.33 -27.86
CA LYS A 46 6.37 8.11 -28.20
C LYS A 46 5.40 8.81 -27.23
N GLY A 47 5.92 9.48 -26.21
CA GLY A 47 5.15 10.33 -25.28
C GLY A 47 4.48 9.58 -24.15
N GLY A 48 3.30 10.05 -23.76
CA GLY A 48 2.49 9.45 -22.69
C GLY A 48 1.41 8.48 -23.20
N PRO A 49 0.56 7.96 -22.29
CA PRO A 49 0.62 8.28 -20.86
C PRO A 49 1.73 7.50 -20.15
N ARG A 50 2.44 8.18 -19.23
CA ARG A 50 3.21 7.48 -18.19
C ARG A 50 2.23 6.72 -17.30
N ILE A 51 2.71 5.75 -16.53
CA ILE A 51 1.92 5.13 -15.47
C ILE A 51 2.21 5.94 -14.19
N PRO A 52 1.27 6.75 -13.66
CA PRO A 52 1.48 7.42 -12.38
C PRO A 52 1.58 6.40 -11.25
N TRP A 53 2.39 6.72 -10.25
CA TRP A 53 2.69 5.84 -9.13
C TRP A 53 2.07 6.41 -7.86
N HIS A 54 1.06 5.72 -7.33
CA HIS A 54 0.40 6.05 -6.07
C HIS A 54 0.95 5.14 -4.98
N ASP A 55 1.66 5.72 -4.02
CA ASP A 55 2.36 4.99 -2.98
C ASP A 55 2.36 5.76 -1.66
N SER A 56 2.62 5.04 -0.57
CA SER A 56 2.66 5.58 0.78
C SER A 56 3.97 5.25 1.45
N HIS A 57 4.46 6.16 2.27
CA HIS A 57 5.69 5.99 3.03
C HIS A 57 5.60 6.71 4.36
N ALA A 58 6.43 6.30 5.33
CA ALA A 58 6.52 6.94 6.63
C ALA A 58 7.96 7.25 7.00
N CYS A 59 8.15 8.34 7.75
CA CYS A 59 9.37 8.60 8.48
C CYS A 59 9.12 8.24 9.95
N VAL A 60 9.93 7.32 10.48
CA VAL A 60 9.88 6.89 11.88
C VAL A 60 10.98 7.61 12.66
N ILE A 61 10.63 8.17 13.81
CA ILE A 61 11.54 8.83 14.74
C ILE A 61 11.39 8.25 16.15
N GLY A 62 12.37 8.47 17.02
CA GLY A 62 12.36 7.94 18.39
C GLY A 62 12.76 6.46 18.45
N GLU A 63 12.30 5.74 19.49
CA GLU A 63 12.72 4.37 19.77
C GLU A 63 12.42 3.40 18.62
N ALA A 64 11.27 3.54 17.95
CA ALA A 64 10.91 2.70 16.80
C ALA A 64 11.89 2.83 15.61
N ALA A 65 12.64 3.93 15.52
CA ALA A 65 13.71 4.06 14.51
C ALA A 65 14.90 3.13 14.83
N CYS A 66 15.17 2.86 16.11
CA CYS A 66 16.19 1.90 16.54
C CYS A 66 15.78 0.47 16.18
N ASP A 67 14.49 0.13 16.18
CA ASP A 67 14.01 -1.18 15.75
C ASP A 67 14.25 -1.40 14.24
N VAL A 68 14.03 -0.36 13.42
CA VAL A 68 14.36 -0.38 11.99
C VAL A 68 15.88 -0.53 11.76
N LEU A 69 16.70 0.18 12.55
CA LEU A 69 18.16 0.03 12.51
C LEU A 69 18.59 -1.38 12.91
N THR A 70 18.00 -1.94 13.96
CA THR A 70 18.30 -3.30 14.44
C THR A 70 18.01 -4.32 13.34
N ASN A 71 16.89 -4.17 12.62
CA ASN A 71 16.59 -5.01 11.46
C ASN A 71 17.68 -4.93 10.37
N PHE A 72 18.19 -3.73 10.08
CA PHE A 72 19.29 -3.54 9.14
C PHE A 72 20.58 -4.21 9.61
N GLU A 73 21.00 -3.99 10.86
CA GLU A 73 22.22 -4.56 11.44
C GLU A 73 22.18 -6.09 11.47
N GLN A 74 21.04 -6.69 11.84
CA GLN A 74 20.86 -8.15 11.85
C GLN A 74 21.06 -8.75 10.44
N ARG A 75 20.43 -8.15 9.43
CA ARG A 75 20.56 -8.61 8.04
C ARG A 75 21.96 -8.39 7.48
N TRP A 76 22.54 -7.22 7.74
CA TRP A 76 23.90 -6.93 7.29
C TRP A 76 24.90 -7.90 7.89
N THR A 77 24.79 -8.20 9.18
CA THR A 77 25.69 -9.15 9.87
C THR A 77 25.62 -10.53 9.22
N LYS A 78 24.44 -10.96 8.80
CA LYS A 78 24.23 -12.26 8.14
C LYS A 78 24.71 -12.28 6.68
N GLN A 79 24.45 -11.22 5.94
CA GLN A 79 24.52 -11.21 4.46
C GLN A 79 25.70 -10.40 3.90
N CYS A 80 26.40 -9.64 4.72
CA CYS A 80 27.47 -8.72 4.34
C CYS A 80 28.66 -8.82 5.33
N ASP A 81 29.70 -8.03 5.11
CA ASP A 81 30.86 -7.96 6.02
C ASP A 81 30.50 -7.16 7.29
N PRO A 82 30.41 -7.79 8.47
CA PRO A 82 30.02 -7.10 9.70
C PRO A 82 31.02 -6.04 10.15
N SER A 83 32.28 -6.11 9.70
CA SER A 83 33.31 -5.13 10.08
C SER A 83 33.06 -3.72 9.51
N LEU A 84 32.18 -3.62 8.50
CA LEU A 84 31.76 -2.36 7.89
C LEU A 84 30.59 -1.70 8.62
N LEU A 85 29.97 -2.37 9.59
CA LEU A 85 28.90 -1.77 10.39
C LEU A 85 29.47 -0.70 11.32
N VAL A 86 28.82 0.45 11.33
CA VAL A 86 29.09 1.48 12.35
C VAL A 86 28.54 0.96 13.68
N PRO A 87 29.38 0.80 14.72
CA PRO A 87 28.91 0.29 16.00
C PRO A 87 27.84 1.22 16.58
N SER A 88 26.73 0.66 17.06
CA SER A 88 25.65 1.39 17.72
C SER A 88 26.14 2.31 18.85
N SER A 89 27.21 1.94 19.56
CA SER A 89 27.88 2.79 20.57
C SER A 89 28.43 4.11 20.01
N THR A 90 28.84 4.12 18.75
CA THR A 90 29.30 5.32 18.03
C THR A 90 28.12 6.23 17.68
N LEU A 91 26.96 5.67 17.38
CA LEU A 91 25.73 6.42 17.07
C LEU A 91 25.19 7.13 18.31
N VAL A 92 25.24 6.50 19.49
CA VAL A 92 24.84 7.12 20.77
C VAL A 92 25.64 8.40 21.03
N ASN A 93 26.92 8.44 20.62
CA ASN A 93 27.78 9.62 20.77
C ASN A 93 27.52 10.71 19.71
N LEU A 94 26.79 10.39 18.63
CA LEU A 94 26.40 11.33 17.57
C LEU A 94 25.04 11.97 17.82
N VAL A 95 24.22 11.39 18.71
CA VAL A 95 23.01 12.06 19.19
C VAL A 95 23.50 13.32 19.90
N PRO A 96 23.16 14.53 19.42
CA PRO A 96 23.44 15.73 20.17
C PRO A 96 22.90 15.50 21.58
N GLN A 97 23.68 15.81 22.62
CA GLN A 97 23.12 15.91 23.97
C GLN A 97 22.04 16.97 23.89
N VAL A 98 20.82 16.56 23.53
CA VAL A 98 19.66 17.42 23.43
C VAL A 98 19.49 17.88 24.86
N ASN A 99 19.87 19.13 25.12
CA ASN A 99 19.53 19.80 26.36
C ASN A 99 18.06 19.47 26.61
N SER A 100 17.79 18.79 27.70
CA SER A 100 16.52 18.20 28.13
C SER A 100 15.38 19.20 28.31
N ASN A 101 15.51 20.40 27.73
CA ASN A 101 14.59 21.53 27.75
C ASN A 101 14.02 21.89 26.37
N THR A 102 14.46 21.28 25.25
CA THR A 102 13.59 21.23 24.05
C THR A 102 12.67 20.05 24.24
N SER A 103 11.55 20.37 24.87
CA SER A 103 10.40 19.53 25.01
C SER A 103 10.12 18.80 23.68
N ILE A 104 10.31 17.48 23.67
CA ILE A 104 9.60 16.60 22.75
C ILE A 104 8.13 16.70 23.20
N GLU A 105 7.50 17.83 22.88
CA GLU A 105 6.11 18.11 23.23
C GLU A 105 5.24 17.14 22.44
N ASN A 106 4.57 16.26 23.18
CA ASN A 106 3.40 15.53 22.72
C ASN A 106 3.57 14.67 21.46
N ASN A 107 4.60 13.80 21.40
CA ASN A 107 4.54 12.71 20.43
C ASN A 107 3.65 11.59 21.00
N ASN A 108 2.34 11.78 20.86
CA ASN A 108 1.31 10.85 21.35
C ASN A 108 1.22 9.55 20.53
N TRP A 109 2.14 9.32 19.61
CA TRP A 109 2.21 8.15 18.77
C TRP A 109 2.81 6.94 19.51
N LYS A 110 2.14 5.81 19.38
CA LYS A 110 2.68 4.48 19.65
C LYS A 110 2.94 3.80 18.32
N VAL A 111 4.17 3.32 18.15
CA VAL A 111 4.65 2.72 16.91
C VAL A 111 5.27 1.37 17.24
N GLN A 112 4.97 0.36 16.43
CA GLN A 112 5.58 -0.95 16.49
C GLN A 112 6.05 -1.37 15.10
N VAL A 113 7.28 -1.87 15.01
CA VAL A 113 7.85 -2.43 13.77
C VAL A 113 7.50 -3.91 13.68
N TYR A 114 7.06 -4.34 12.50
CA TYR A 114 6.73 -5.72 12.16
C TYR A 114 7.53 -6.17 10.94
N ARG A 115 7.77 -7.48 10.83
CA ARG A 115 8.54 -8.08 9.74
C ARG A 115 7.95 -9.39 9.24
N SER A 116 8.31 -9.71 8.01
CA SER A 116 8.31 -11.08 7.48
C SER A 116 9.75 -11.42 7.19
N ILE A 117 10.37 -12.32 7.93
CA ILE A 117 11.80 -12.62 7.79
C ILE A 117 12.14 -14.00 8.36
N ASP A 118 13.14 -14.67 7.80
CA ASP A 118 13.53 -16.02 8.22
C ASP A 118 15.03 -16.17 8.53
N HIS A 119 15.39 -17.38 8.97
CA HIS A 119 16.76 -17.77 9.31
C HIS A 119 17.76 -17.69 8.14
N ALA A 120 17.29 -17.62 6.89
CA ALA A 120 18.17 -17.39 5.74
C ALA A 120 18.65 -15.93 5.68
N SER A 121 17.92 -15.03 6.33
CA SER A 121 18.16 -13.59 6.28
C SER A 121 18.76 -13.02 7.58
N VAL A 122 18.58 -13.67 8.72
CA VAL A 122 19.13 -13.28 10.03
C VAL A 122 19.52 -14.52 10.86
N ASP A 123 20.52 -14.39 11.75
CA ASP A 123 20.98 -15.49 12.61
C ASP A 123 20.11 -15.71 13.86
N ASP A 124 19.79 -14.64 14.58
CA ASP A 124 19.02 -14.68 15.83
C ASP A 124 17.56 -14.27 15.60
N LEU A 125 16.71 -15.25 15.31
CA LEU A 125 15.27 -15.10 15.49
C LEU A 125 14.93 -15.38 16.96
N CYS A 126 14.21 -14.46 17.61
CA CYS A 126 13.84 -14.60 19.02
C CYS A 126 12.97 -15.85 19.25
N GLY A 127 13.55 -16.85 19.93
CA GLY A 127 12.96 -18.17 20.17
C GLY A 127 12.98 -19.00 18.88
N ASN A 128 13.43 -20.27 18.94
CA ASN A 128 13.62 -21.29 17.88
C ASN A 128 12.59 -21.38 16.71
N PHE A 129 12.16 -20.27 16.15
CA PHE A 129 11.21 -20.13 15.07
C PHE A 129 12.01 -20.00 13.78
N ASN A 130 11.65 -20.81 12.80
CA ASN A 130 12.32 -20.78 11.50
C ASN A 130 11.99 -19.51 10.69
N ALA A 131 10.96 -18.76 11.08
CA ALA A 131 10.57 -17.47 10.49
C ALA A 131 9.69 -16.64 11.43
N GLU A 132 9.85 -15.32 11.32
CA GLU A 132 8.96 -14.28 11.84
C GLU A 132 7.91 -13.92 10.76
N ARG A 133 6.66 -13.78 11.19
CA ARG A 133 5.52 -13.38 10.35
C ARG A 133 4.65 -12.32 11.04
N SER A 134 5.29 -11.46 11.82
CA SER A 134 4.62 -10.50 12.69
C SER A 134 3.78 -9.49 11.91
N ILE A 135 4.08 -9.23 10.62
CA ILE A 135 3.22 -8.45 9.72
C ILE A 135 1.86 -9.12 9.53
N HIS A 136 1.86 -10.41 9.18
CA HIS A 136 0.63 -11.17 8.96
C HIS A 136 -0.22 -11.19 10.24
N GLU A 137 0.42 -11.45 11.38
CA GLU A 137 -0.21 -11.46 12.69
C GLU A 137 -0.81 -10.09 13.05
N ALA A 138 -0.07 -8.99 12.83
CA ALA A 138 -0.55 -7.64 13.07
C ALA A 138 -1.77 -7.28 12.20
N TYR A 139 -1.78 -7.67 10.92
CA TYR A 139 -2.94 -7.47 10.06
C TYR A 139 -4.18 -8.21 10.60
N VAL A 140 -4.03 -9.48 10.97
CA VAL A 140 -5.12 -10.30 11.51
C VAL A 140 -5.65 -9.69 12.80
N GLU A 141 -4.76 -9.29 13.71
CA GLU A 141 -5.10 -8.62 14.97
C GLU A 141 -5.90 -7.33 14.71
N ALA A 142 -5.42 -6.47 13.82
CA ALA A 142 -6.06 -5.20 13.48
C ALA A 142 -7.46 -5.40 12.87
N ILE A 143 -7.61 -6.37 11.97
CA ILE A 143 -8.90 -6.71 11.35
C ILE A 143 -9.89 -7.20 12.41
N ARG A 144 -9.45 -8.07 13.33
CA ARG A 144 -10.29 -8.60 14.40
C ARG A 144 -10.76 -7.54 15.39
N HIS A 145 -9.94 -6.51 15.64
CA HIS A 145 -10.31 -5.38 16.49
C HIS A 145 -11.09 -4.27 15.77
N ALA A 146 -11.23 -4.33 14.44
CA ALA A 146 -11.96 -3.31 13.70
C ALA A 146 -13.45 -3.23 14.10
N GLU A 147 -13.90 -2.03 14.45
CA GLU A 147 -15.27 -1.80 14.96
C GLU A 147 -16.21 -1.13 13.95
N LYS A 148 -15.70 -0.23 13.11
CA LYS A 148 -16.50 0.67 12.27
C LYS A 148 -16.30 0.45 10.78
N PHE A 149 -15.05 0.45 10.32
CA PHE A 149 -14.72 0.20 8.93
C PHE A 149 -13.26 -0.23 8.79
N ILE A 150 -12.91 -0.74 7.61
CA ILE A 150 -11.53 -1.04 7.20
C ILE A 150 -11.29 -0.32 5.85
N TYR A 151 -10.14 0.33 5.73
CA TYR A 151 -9.66 0.89 4.46
C TYR A 151 -8.28 0.32 4.16
N ILE A 152 -8.10 -0.23 2.97
CA ILE A 152 -6.87 -0.88 2.51
C ILE A 152 -6.53 -0.33 1.14
N GLU A 153 -5.32 0.19 0.98
CA GLU A 153 -4.64 0.27 -0.31
C GLU A 153 -3.56 -0.81 -0.34
N ASN A 154 -3.51 -1.60 -1.41
CA ASN A 154 -2.47 -2.61 -1.58
C ASN A 154 -2.19 -2.90 -3.07
N GLN A 155 -0.97 -3.27 -3.41
CA GLN A 155 -0.61 -3.68 -4.77
C GLN A 155 -1.21 -5.03 -5.17
N TYR A 156 -1.37 -5.95 -4.21
CA TYR A 156 -1.97 -7.27 -4.41
C TYR A 156 -3.03 -7.53 -3.35
N PHE A 157 -4.01 -8.36 -3.68
CA PHE A 157 -5.02 -8.79 -2.72
C PHE A 157 -5.44 -10.25 -2.98
N ILE A 158 -4.62 -11.17 -2.47
CA ILE A 158 -4.75 -12.61 -2.71
C ILE A 158 -4.51 -13.37 -1.41
N GLY A 159 -5.43 -14.28 -1.05
CA GLY A 159 -5.29 -15.10 0.16
C GLY A 159 -6.48 -15.99 0.46
N GLY A 160 -6.29 -16.85 1.46
CA GLY A 160 -7.33 -17.76 1.95
C GLY A 160 -7.70 -18.85 0.94
N CYS A 161 -6.74 -19.41 0.20
CA CYS A 161 -7.03 -20.38 -0.87
C CYS A 161 -7.84 -21.59 -0.43
N GLN A 162 -7.72 -22.00 0.84
CA GLN A 162 -8.49 -23.09 1.42
C GLN A 162 -10.03 -22.85 1.39
N TRP A 163 -10.48 -21.61 1.18
CA TRP A 163 -11.89 -21.21 1.07
C TRP A 163 -12.33 -20.86 -0.37
N TRP A 164 -11.43 -20.90 -1.35
CA TRP A 164 -11.78 -20.73 -2.77
C TRP A 164 -12.62 -21.91 -3.26
N GLU A 165 -13.32 -21.76 -4.38
CA GLU A 165 -14.11 -22.87 -4.94
C GLU A 165 -13.20 -23.94 -5.55
N LYS A 166 -12.18 -23.48 -6.27
CA LYS A 166 -11.15 -24.30 -6.93
C LYS A 166 -9.77 -24.04 -6.30
N ASP A 167 -8.79 -24.86 -6.67
CA ASP A 167 -7.37 -24.62 -6.37
C ASP A 167 -7.04 -24.41 -4.88
N LYS A 168 -7.78 -25.10 -3.99
CA LYS A 168 -7.68 -24.93 -2.53
C LYS A 168 -6.29 -25.23 -1.92
N ASN A 169 -5.45 -25.93 -2.67
CA ASN A 169 -4.15 -26.44 -2.21
C ASN A 169 -2.95 -25.73 -2.86
N VAL A 170 -3.13 -24.55 -3.49
CA VAL A 170 -2.01 -23.81 -4.12
C VAL A 170 -1.05 -23.15 -3.12
N GLY A 171 -1.30 -23.30 -1.81
CA GLY A 171 -0.41 -22.80 -0.75
C GLY A 171 -0.50 -21.29 -0.50
N CYS A 172 -1.57 -20.61 -0.92
CA CYS A 172 -1.85 -19.22 -0.61
C CYS A 172 -2.72 -19.11 0.65
N THR A 173 -2.13 -19.42 1.80
CA THR A 173 -2.81 -19.66 3.09
C THR A 173 -2.92 -18.44 3.99
N ASN A 174 -2.38 -17.28 3.60
CA ASN A 174 -2.48 -16.06 4.39
C ASN A 174 -3.96 -15.71 4.67
N LEU A 175 -4.22 -15.28 5.91
CA LEU A 175 -5.59 -15.17 6.45
C LEU A 175 -6.25 -13.81 6.22
N ILE A 176 -5.58 -12.84 5.61
CA ILE A 176 -6.07 -11.45 5.56
C ILE A 176 -7.44 -11.35 4.88
N PRO A 177 -7.65 -11.90 3.66
CA PRO A 177 -8.96 -11.81 3.01
C PRO A 177 -10.08 -12.53 3.76
N ILE A 178 -9.79 -13.70 4.35
CA ILE A 178 -10.80 -14.47 5.08
C ILE A 178 -11.18 -13.79 6.40
N GLU A 179 -10.23 -13.20 7.13
CA GLU A 179 -10.52 -12.44 8.36
C GLU A 179 -11.38 -11.20 8.07
N ILE A 180 -11.15 -10.51 6.95
CA ILE A 180 -11.99 -9.39 6.51
C ILE A 180 -13.42 -9.87 6.23
N ALA A 181 -13.57 -10.94 5.44
CA ALA A 181 -14.90 -11.48 5.13
C ALA A 181 -15.63 -11.92 6.39
N LEU A 182 -14.96 -12.65 7.30
CA LEU A 182 -15.55 -13.09 8.56
C LEU A 182 -15.88 -11.92 9.50
N LYS A 183 -15.08 -10.85 9.51
CA LYS A 183 -15.41 -9.63 10.24
C LYS A 183 -16.70 -9.02 9.71
N VAL A 184 -16.85 -8.87 8.39
CA VAL A 184 -18.10 -8.38 7.78
C VAL A 184 -19.28 -9.29 8.13
N VAL A 185 -19.13 -10.60 7.96
CA VAL A 185 -20.16 -11.59 8.32
C VAL A 185 -20.59 -11.45 9.79
N SER A 186 -19.63 -11.27 10.71
CA SER A 186 -19.93 -11.08 12.13
C SER A 186 -20.74 -9.81 12.38
N LYS A 187 -20.45 -8.72 11.66
CA LYS A 187 -21.14 -7.42 11.78
C LYS A 187 -22.55 -7.47 11.20
N ILE A 188 -22.75 -8.18 10.08
CA ILE A 188 -24.07 -8.47 9.51
C ILE A 188 -24.91 -9.25 10.53
N LYS A 189 -24.37 -10.34 11.09
CA LYS A 189 -25.08 -11.17 12.09
C LYS A 189 -25.43 -10.37 13.36
N ALA A 190 -24.58 -9.42 13.75
CA ALA A 190 -24.81 -8.51 14.87
C ALA A 190 -25.72 -7.31 14.52
N LYS A 191 -26.09 -7.13 13.25
CA LYS A 191 -26.82 -5.94 12.75
C LYS A 191 -26.10 -4.62 13.05
N GLU A 192 -24.77 -4.65 12.97
CA GLU A 192 -23.91 -3.51 13.20
C GLU A 192 -23.41 -2.94 11.88
N ARG A 193 -23.49 -1.62 11.72
CA ARG A 193 -22.96 -0.95 10.54
C ARG A 193 -21.44 -1.15 10.47
N PHE A 194 -20.98 -1.74 9.38
CA PHE A 194 -19.56 -1.94 9.09
C PHE A 194 -19.31 -1.88 7.59
N ALA A 195 -18.21 -1.27 7.16
CA ALA A 195 -17.86 -1.16 5.75
C ALA A 195 -16.37 -1.43 5.52
N VAL A 196 -16.05 -2.00 4.37
CA VAL A 196 -14.68 -2.30 3.95
C VAL A 196 -14.47 -1.72 2.57
N TYR A 197 -13.39 -0.96 2.41
CA TYR A 197 -12.99 -0.30 1.19
C TYR A 197 -11.57 -0.76 0.84
N ILE A 198 -11.41 -1.40 -0.32
CA ILE A 198 -10.14 -1.94 -0.79
C ILE A 198 -9.80 -1.30 -2.13
N VAL A 199 -8.64 -0.66 -2.21
CA VAL A 199 -8.09 -0.05 -3.42
C VAL A 199 -6.88 -0.89 -3.86
N ILE A 200 -6.96 -1.42 -5.07
CA ILE A 200 -5.91 -2.23 -5.70
C ILE A 200 -5.66 -1.70 -7.12
N PRO A 201 -4.49 -1.94 -7.74
CA PRO A 201 -4.27 -1.51 -9.11
C PRO A 201 -5.25 -2.24 -10.05
N MET A 202 -5.61 -1.60 -11.18
CA MET A 202 -6.56 -2.20 -12.13
C MET A 202 -6.07 -3.56 -12.66
N TRP A 203 -4.76 -3.71 -12.80
CA TRP A 203 -4.05 -4.98 -12.94
C TRP A 203 -2.64 -4.82 -12.33
N PRO A 204 -1.95 -5.91 -11.93
CA PRO A 204 -0.58 -5.84 -11.45
C PRO A 204 0.36 -5.29 -12.54
N GLU A 205 1.51 -4.78 -12.13
CA GLU A 205 2.49 -4.23 -13.07
C GLU A 205 2.94 -5.27 -14.12
N GLY A 206 2.95 -4.84 -15.38
CA GLY A 206 3.26 -5.68 -16.55
C GLY A 206 2.24 -5.54 -17.68
N VAL A 207 2.45 -6.33 -18.74
CA VAL A 207 1.52 -6.42 -19.88
C VAL A 207 0.27 -7.17 -19.44
N ALA A 208 -0.91 -6.55 -19.60
CA ALA A 208 -2.16 -7.08 -19.08
C ALA A 208 -2.48 -8.50 -19.58
N GLU A 209 -2.14 -8.81 -20.83
CA GLU A 209 -2.38 -10.11 -21.48
C GLU A 209 -1.29 -11.16 -21.18
N SER A 210 -0.25 -10.79 -20.45
CA SER A 210 0.80 -11.76 -20.09
C SER A 210 0.27 -12.83 -19.15
N GLU A 211 0.82 -14.04 -19.27
CA GLU A 211 0.45 -15.20 -18.44
C GLU A 211 0.54 -14.88 -16.94
N SER A 212 1.63 -14.25 -16.50
CA SER A 212 1.82 -13.87 -15.10
C SER A 212 0.76 -12.89 -14.59
N VAL A 213 0.42 -11.87 -15.37
CA VAL A 213 -0.62 -10.89 -14.98
C VAL A 213 -2.00 -11.56 -14.95
N GLN A 214 -2.31 -12.40 -15.93
CA GLN A 214 -3.57 -13.15 -15.97
C GLN A 214 -3.71 -14.13 -14.79
N ASP A 215 -2.63 -14.81 -14.40
CA ASP A 215 -2.63 -15.68 -13.22
C ASP A 215 -2.88 -14.89 -11.93
N ILE A 216 -2.22 -13.74 -11.76
CA ILE A 216 -2.44 -12.87 -10.59
C ILE A 216 -3.89 -12.38 -10.55
N LEU A 217 -4.46 -11.96 -11.69
CA LEU A 217 -5.85 -11.54 -11.79
C LEU A 217 -6.81 -12.69 -11.49
N TYR A 218 -6.47 -13.91 -11.93
CA TYR A 218 -7.23 -15.12 -11.62
C TYR A 218 -7.28 -15.38 -10.10
N TRP A 219 -6.15 -15.38 -9.41
CA TRP A 219 -6.10 -15.58 -7.95
C TRP A 219 -6.77 -14.45 -7.16
N THR A 220 -6.67 -13.22 -7.65
CA THR A 220 -7.40 -12.08 -7.10
C THR A 220 -8.90 -12.32 -7.22
N ARG A 221 -9.38 -12.78 -8.38
CA ARG A 221 -10.79 -13.11 -8.59
C ARG A 221 -11.27 -14.23 -7.67
N GLU A 222 -10.53 -15.32 -7.51
CA GLU A 222 -10.91 -16.42 -6.60
C GLU A 222 -11.00 -15.94 -5.14
N THR A 223 -10.07 -15.07 -4.72
CA THR A 223 -10.09 -14.42 -3.40
C THR A 223 -11.34 -13.56 -3.22
N VAL A 224 -11.63 -12.69 -4.18
CA VAL A 224 -12.77 -11.77 -4.11
C VAL A 224 -14.10 -12.52 -4.17
N ALA A 225 -14.22 -13.52 -5.04
CA ALA A 225 -15.41 -14.37 -5.15
C ALA A 225 -15.68 -15.11 -3.83
N MET A 226 -14.64 -15.66 -3.20
CA MET A 226 -14.75 -16.28 -1.88
C MET A 226 -15.31 -15.33 -0.83
N MET A 227 -14.80 -14.09 -0.76
CA MET A 227 -15.26 -13.11 0.22
C MET A 227 -16.71 -12.71 0.01
N TYR A 228 -17.08 -12.40 -1.24
CA TYR A 228 -18.45 -11.99 -1.56
C TYR A 228 -19.45 -13.13 -1.35
N ARG A 229 -19.08 -14.38 -1.65
CA ARG A 229 -19.93 -15.54 -1.36
C ARG A 229 -20.24 -15.66 0.13
N LEU A 230 -19.23 -15.57 1.01
CA LEU A 230 -19.43 -15.63 2.46
C LEU A 230 -20.34 -14.49 2.96
N ILE A 231 -20.19 -13.30 2.40
CA ILE A 231 -21.00 -12.13 2.75
C ILE A 231 -22.44 -12.30 2.24
N GLY A 232 -22.63 -12.72 0.99
CA GLY A 232 -23.95 -12.99 0.40
C GLY A 232 -24.72 -14.06 1.16
N GLU A 233 -24.05 -15.15 1.56
CA GLU A 233 -24.59 -16.18 2.45
C GLU A 233 -25.06 -15.57 3.79
N ALA A 234 -24.24 -14.73 4.42
CA ALA A 234 -24.60 -14.11 5.70
C ALA A 234 -25.77 -13.12 5.60
N ILE A 235 -25.86 -12.33 4.52
CA ILE A 235 -27.01 -11.44 4.26
C ILE A 235 -28.27 -12.29 4.12
N LYS A 236 -28.23 -13.34 3.30
CA LYS A 236 -29.36 -14.25 3.10
C LYS A 236 -29.81 -14.92 4.40
N GLU A 237 -28.87 -15.40 5.22
CA GLU A 237 -29.15 -16.02 6.53
C GLU A 237 -29.75 -15.02 7.53
N SER A 238 -29.34 -13.75 7.48
CA SER A 238 -29.85 -12.70 8.38
C SER A 238 -31.31 -12.32 8.08
N GLY A 239 -31.81 -12.62 6.88
CA GLY A 239 -33.13 -12.21 6.40
C GLY A 239 -33.23 -10.72 6.04
N GLU A 240 -32.11 -10.00 6.03
CA GLU A 240 -32.07 -8.59 5.62
C GLU A 240 -32.04 -8.44 4.09
N ILE A 241 -32.65 -7.36 3.60
CA ILE A 241 -32.50 -6.94 2.22
C ILE A 241 -31.23 -6.11 2.13
N GLY A 242 -30.21 -6.62 1.47
CA GLY A 242 -28.94 -5.91 1.27
C GLY A 242 -28.17 -6.53 0.12
N HIS A 243 -27.21 -5.78 -0.41
CA HIS A 243 -26.27 -6.25 -1.42
C HIS A 243 -24.88 -6.42 -0.79
N PRO A 244 -24.06 -7.40 -1.20
CA PRO A 244 -22.71 -7.56 -0.62
C PRO A 244 -21.83 -6.31 -0.69
N ARG A 245 -22.05 -5.46 -1.70
CA ARG A 245 -21.39 -4.13 -1.86
C ARG A 245 -21.79 -3.09 -0.81
N ASP A 246 -22.86 -3.29 -0.05
CA ASP A 246 -23.17 -2.43 1.08
C ASP A 246 -22.13 -2.56 2.20
N TYR A 247 -21.36 -3.66 2.19
CA TYR A 247 -20.37 -3.99 3.21
C TYR A 247 -18.93 -4.06 2.68
N LEU A 248 -18.69 -4.62 1.49
CA LEU A 248 -17.36 -4.82 0.92
C LEU A 248 -17.26 -4.18 -0.46
N ASN A 249 -16.31 -3.27 -0.64
CA ASN A 249 -16.15 -2.50 -1.87
C ASN A 249 -14.71 -2.56 -2.37
N PHE A 250 -14.54 -2.89 -3.65
CA PHE A 250 -13.25 -2.87 -4.34
C PHE A 250 -13.21 -1.72 -5.35
N PHE A 251 -12.09 -1.02 -5.38
CA PHE A 251 -11.80 0.10 -6.27
C PHE A 251 -10.41 -0.05 -6.89
N CYS A 252 -10.18 0.71 -7.95
CA CYS A 252 -8.87 0.99 -8.50
C CYS A 252 -8.76 2.49 -8.84
N LEU A 253 -7.53 2.95 -9.09
CA LEU A 253 -7.28 4.34 -9.47
C LEU A 253 -7.04 4.42 -10.99
N ALA A 254 -7.66 5.41 -11.63
CA ALA A 254 -7.43 5.74 -13.02
C ALA A 254 -7.43 7.26 -13.20
N ASN A 255 -6.69 7.76 -14.19
CA ASN A 255 -6.73 9.16 -14.56
C ASN A 255 -7.27 9.34 -15.98
N ARG A 256 -7.95 10.47 -16.20
CA ARG A 256 -8.27 10.97 -17.52
C ARG A 256 -7.85 12.43 -17.69
N GLU A 257 -6.90 12.66 -18.60
CA GLU A 257 -6.41 14.01 -18.86
C GLU A 257 -7.07 14.68 -20.07
N HIS A 258 -7.16 16.01 -20.06
CA HIS A 258 -7.47 16.80 -21.25
C HIS A 258 -6.19 17.23 -21.96
N LYS A 259 -6.24 17.39 -23.29
CA LYS A 259 -5.10 17.93 -24.05
C LYS A 259 -4.90 19.41 -23.74
N GLY A 260 -3.73 19.76 -23.22
CA GLY A 260 -3.38 21.12 -22.81
C GLY A 260 -2.64 21.91 -23.91
N LYS A 261 -2.65 23.25 -23.82
CA LYS A 261 -1.76 24.10 -24.65
C LYS A 261 -0.34 24.01 -24.10
N GLY A 262 0.64 23.78 -24.98
CA GLY A 262 2.05 23.66 -24.58
C GLY A 262 2.44 22.30 -23.99
N GLU A 263 1.56 21.30 -24.05
CA GLU A 263 1.89 19.92 -23.72
C GLU A 263 3.02 19.39 -24.61
N TYR A 264 3.86 18.53 -24.05
CA TYR A 264 4.93 17.85 -24.78
C TYR A 264 4.38 17.13 -26.03
N LEU A 265 5.02 17.37 -27.17
CA LEU A 265 4.72 16.69 -28.43
C LEU A 265 5.77 15.58 -28.63
N PRO A 266 5.36 14.30 -28.66
CA PRO A 266 6.30 13.21 -28.89
C PRO A 266 6.85 13.24 -30.31
N LEU A 267 8.08 12.75 -30.47
CA LEU A 267 8.77 12.64 -31.77
C LEU A 267 8.12 11.56 -32.65
N ASP A 268 7.68 10.47 -32.03
CA ASP A 268 7.07 9.31 -32.66
C ASP A 268 5.65 9.08 -32.14
N SER A 269 4.86 8.29 -32.85
CA SER A 269 3.57 7.80 -32.37
C SER A 269 3.65 6.33 -31.95
N PRO A 270 2.87 5.90 -30.94
CA PRO A 270 2.62 4.49 -30.66
C PRO A 270 2.06 3.78 -31.90
N HIS A 271 2.32 2.46 -32.01
CA HIS A 271 1.75 1.67 -33.10
C HIS A 271 0.21 1.69 -33.00
N PRO A 272 -0.53 1.93 -34.11
CA PRO A 272 -1.99 1.97 -34.09
C PRO A 272 -2.60 0.73 -33.43
N GLU A 273 -3.74 0.93 -32.77
CA GLU A 273 -4.60 -0.10 -32.14
C GLU A 273 -3.97 -0.86 -30.96
N THR A 274 -2.74 -0.56 -30.57
CA THR A 274 -2.16 -1.07 -29.31
C THR A 274 -2.83 -0.44 -28.09
N ASP A 275 -2.74 -1.08 -26.92
CA ASP A 275 -3.29 -0.51 -25.67
C ASP A 275 -2.66 0.83 -25.32
N TYR A 276 -1.36 0.98 -25.57
CA TYR A 276 -0.65 2.24 -25.37
C TYR A 276 -1.15 3.35 -26.32
N TRP A 277 -1.41 3.01 -27.59
CA TRP A 277 -2.05 3.94 -28.53
C TRP A 277 -3.47 4.31 -28.11
N ASN A 278 -4.26 3.33 -27.67
CA ASN A 278 -5.62 3.54 -27.18
C ASN A 278 -5.62 4.44 -25.92
N ALA A 279 -4.70 4.20 -24.98
CA ALA A 279 -4.54 5.00 -23.78
C ALA A 279 -4.16 6.45 -24.11
N GLN A 280 -3.21 6.65 -25.05
CA GLN A 280 -2.80 7.97 -25.50
C GLN A 280 -3.95 8.71 -26.23
N LYS A 281 -4.64 8.03 -27.15
CA LYS A 281 -5.74 8.62 -27.91
C LYS A 281 -6.94 9.01 -27.04
N ASN A 282 -7.29 8.14 -26.08
CA ASN A 282 -8.42 8.38 -25.18
C ASN A 282 -8.04 9.21 -23.96
N ARG A 283 -6.74 9.43 -23.73
CA ARG A 283 -6.16 10.07 -22.56
C ARG A 283 -6.64 9.46 -21.25
N ARG A 284 -6.81 8.14 -21.23
CA ARG A 284 -7.28 7.36 -20.07
C ARG A 284 -6.23 6.31 -19.74
N PHE A 285 -5.84 6.24 -18.48
CA PHE A 285 -4.80 5.32 -18.03
C PHE A 285 -4.95 5.00 -16.55
N MET A 286 -4.44 3.85 -16.14
CA MET A 286 -4.38 3.45 -14.75
C MET A 286 -3.42 4.37 -13.98
N VAL A 287 -3.77 4.68 -12.73
CA VAL A 287 -2.82 5.12 -11.71
C VAL A 287 -2.44 3.87 -10.91
N TYR A 288 -1.16 3.50 -10.93
CA TYR A 288 -0.70 2.27 -10.33
C TYR A 288 -0.64 2.41 -8.82
N VAL A 289 -1.43 1.58 -8.12
CA VAL A 289 -1.49 1.54 -6.66
C VAL A 289 -0.39 0.60 -6.18
N HIS A 290 0.63 1.18 -5.55
CA HIS A 290 1.72 0.46 -4.89
C HIS A 290 1.72 0.68 -3.37
N SER A 291 0.84 1.53 -2.83
CA SER A 291 0.65 1.77 -1.39
C SER A 291 0.42 0.51 -0.55
N LYS A 292 0.76 0.56 0.74
CA LYS A 292 0.38 -0.42 1.77
C LYS A 292 0.05 0.33 3.06
N LEU A 293 -1.22 0.36 3.49
CA LEU A 293 -1.65 1.21 4.61
C LEU A 293 -1.25 0.75 6.01
N MET A 294 -0.92 -0.53 6.21
CA MET A 294 0.05 -0.87 7.25
C MET A 294 1.42 -0.52 6.68
N ILE A 295 1.84 0.72 6.92
CA ILE A 295 2.89 1.41 6.15
C ILE A 295 4.15 0.57 6.12
N GLY A 296 4.53 0.10 4.94
CA GLY A 296 5.58 -0.89 4.78
C GLY A 296 5.64 -1.45 3.36
N SER A 297 6.42 -2.50 3.19
CA SER A 297 6.65 -3.14 1.90
C SER A 297 5.70 -4.31 1.60
N ALA A 298 5.09 -4.90 2.64
CA ALA A 298 4.38 -6.16 2.53
C ALA A 298 3.03 -6.09 1.78
N ASN A 299 2.97 -6.80 0.66
CA ASN A 299 1.75 -6.99 -0.13
C ASN A 299 0.75 -7.95 0.54
N ILE A 300 -0.55 -7.81 0.28
CA ILE A 300 -1.53 -8.84 0.68
C ILE A 300 -1.48 -9.97 -0.35
N ASN A 301 -0.45 -10.79 -0.22
CA ASN A 301 -0.25 -12.04 -0.96
C ASN A 301 0.58 -13.01 -0.10
N GLN A 302 0.69 -14.27 -0.53
CA GLN A 302 1.51 -15.21 0.21
C GLN A 302 3.00 -14.85 0.20
N ARG A 303 3.50 -14.18 -0.85
CA ARG A 303 4.93 -13.85 -0.95
C ARG A 303 5.39 -12.96 0.22
N SER A 304 4.61 -11.97 0.58
CA SER A 304 4.94 -11.04 1.66
C SER A 304 4.45 -11.51 3.04
N MET A 305 3.37 -12.29 3.12
CA MET A 305 2.73 -12.67 4.39
C MET A 305 3.24 -14.00 5.01
N ASP A 306 4.08 -14.75 4.30
CA ASP A 306 4.49 -16.10 4.72
C ASP A 306 5.59 -16.10 5.80
N GLY A 307 6.47 -15.11 5.78
CA GLY A 307 7.67 -15.04 6.62
C GLY A 307 8.88 -15.79 6.07
N LYS A 308 8.70 -16.83 5.22
CA LYS A 308 9.80 -17.64 4.62
C LYS A 308 9.98 -17.40 3.12
N ARG A 309 9.35 -16.36 2.58
CA ARG A 309 9.42 -16.02 1.16
C ARG A 309 10.18 -14.71 1.00
N ASP A 310 9.50 -13.62 0.69
CA ASP A 310 10.18 -12.32 0.62
C ASP A 310 10.36 -11.76 2.03
N THR A 311 11.49 -11.08 2.25
CA THR A 311 11.71 -10.34 3.48
C THR A 311 11.00 -8.99 3.42
N GLU A 312 10.17 -8.68 4.40
CA GLU A 312 9.35 -7.47 4.43
C GLU A 312 9.49 -6.74 5.76
N ILE A 313 9.20 -5.43 5.76
CA ILE A 313 9.10 -4.61 6.97
C ILE A 313 7.87 -3.71 6.89
N ALA A 314 7.20 -3.51 8.00
CA ALA A 314 6.08 -2.60 8.12
C ALA A 314 6.02 -1.97 9.51
N ILE A 315 5.24 -0.90 9.66
CA ILE A 315 4.93 -0.30 10.95
C ILE A 315 3.42 -0.30 11.21
N GLY A 316 3.04 -0.61 12.44
CA GLY A 316 1.73 -0.26 12.97
C GLY A 316 1.87 0.95 13.88
N CYS A 317 0.96 1.90 13.76
CA CYS A 317 0.99 3.09 14.59
C CYS A 317 -0.41 3.62 14.92
N PHE A 318 -0.55 4.20 16.10
CA PHE A 318 -1.76 4.90 16.53
C PHE A 318 -1.41 6.04 17.48
N GLN A 319 -2.29 7.03 17.56
CA GLN A 319 -2.17 8.12 18.52
C GLN A 319 -2.99 7.84 19.77
N ILE A 320 -2.38 8.01 20.94
CA ILE A 320 -3.10 8.10 22.21
C ILE A 320 -3.73 9.48 22.26
N GLN A 321 -5.06 9.52 22.39
CA GLN A 321 -5.81 10.76 22.57
C GLN A 321 -6.69 10.60 23.79
N ASP A 322 -6.61 11.56 24.70
CA ASP A 322 -7.54 11.65 25.82
C ASP A 322 -8.95 12.02 25.33
N GLU A 323 -9.99 11.72 26.12
CA GLU A 323 -11.38 11.94 25.70
C GLU A 323 -11.70 13.40 25.32
N VAL A 324 -11.03 14.35 25.96
CA VAL A 324 -11.14 15.79 25.64
C VAL A 324 -10.48 16.12 24.30
N GLU A 325 -9.32 15.51 23.99
CA GLU A 325 -8.63 15.71 22.71
C GLU A 325 -9.41 15.11 21.54
N LYS A 326 -10.07 13.95 21.73
CA LYS A 326 -10.94 13.35 20.71
C LYS A 326 -12.12 14.24 20.31
N GLN A 327 -12.59 15.11 21.20
CA GLN A 327 -13.66 16.06 20.91
C GLN A 327 -13.15 17.34 20.25
N MET A 328 -11.89 17.70 20.45
CA MET A 328 -11.32 18.97 19.97
C MET A 328 -10.48 18.84 18.69
N ASN A 329 -9.78 17.71 18.50
CA ASN A 329 -8.83 17.52 17.40
C ASN A 329 -9.04 16.16 16.71
N LEU A 330 -9.07 16.18 15.38
CA LEU A 330 -8.99 14.97 14.57
C LEU A 330 -7.58 14.37 14.68
N SER A 331 -7.48 13.04 14.74
CA SER A 331 -6.17 12.38 14.71
C SER A 331 -5.48 12.59 13.36
N ASP A 332 -4.15 12.54 13.34
CA ASP A 332 -3.34 12.59 12.13
C ASP A 332 -3.67 11.42 11.20
N VAL A 333 -4.00 10.24 11.75
CA VAL A 333 -4.51 9.09 10.96
C VAL A 333 -5.81 9.46 10.25
N HIS A 334 -6.72 10.15 10.95
CA HIS A 334 -7.95 10.64 10.32
C HIS A 334 -7.65 11.70 9.25
N ALA A 335 -6.76 12.65 9.53
CA ALA A 335 -6.37 13.70 8.59
C ALA A 335 -5.70 13.11 7.33
N TYR A 336 -4.80 12.15 7.50
CA TYR A 336 -4.15 11.42 6.40
C TYR A 336 -5.17 10.67 5.55
N ARG A 337 -6.08 9.92 6.17
CA ARG A 337 -7.19 9.27 5.45
C ARG A 337 -8.05 10.28 4.68
N MET A 338 -8.37 11.43 5.30
CA MET A 338 -9.16 12.46 4.61
C MET A 338 -8.37 13.11 3.47
N SER A 339 -7.04 13.23 3.58
CA SER A 339 -6.18 13.68 2.47
C SER A 339 -6.23 12.70 1.30
N LEU A 340 -6.09 11.40 1.57
CA LEU A 340 -6.23 10.34 0.55
C LEU A 340 -7.62 10.38 -0.08
N CYS A 341 -8.68 10.41 0.73
CA CYS A 341 -10.04 10.54 0.23
C CYS A 341 -10.22 11.80 -0.63
N ASN A 342 -9.62 12.93 -0.26
CA ASN A 342 -9.69 14.14 -1.07
C ASN A 342 -8.92 13.99 -2.38
N GLU A 343 -7.74 13.38 -2.39
CA GLU A 343 -6.99 13.09 -3.62
C GLU A 343 -7.71 12.07 -4.53
N GLU A 344 -8.41 11.10 -3.94
CA GLU A 344 -9.14 10.04 -4.65
C GLU A 344 -10.54 10.46 -5.14
N ILE A 345 -11.20 11.41 -4.43
CA ILE A 345 -12.58 11.85 -4.69
C ILE A 345 -12.64 13.24 -5.35
N VAL A 346 -11.64 14.11 -5.14
CA VAL A 346 -11.66 15.48 -5.68
C VAL A 346 -10.89 15.54 -6.99
N ASP A 347 -11.56 16.15 -7.96
CA ASP A 347 -11.15 16.58 -9.31
C ASP A 347 -9.95 17.56 -9.31
N MET A 348 -8.96 17.34 -8.44
CA MET A 348 -7.64 17.95 -8.57
C MET A 348 -6.86 17.09 -9.58
N GLU A 349 -6.93 17.48 -10.84
CA GLU A 349 -6.09 16.96 -11.93
C GLU A 349 -6.41 15.51 -12.41
N GLY A 350 -7.68 15.10 -12.33
CA GLY A 350 -8.20 13.98 -13.13
C GLY A 350 -7.97 12.57 -12.59
N VAL A 351 -7.43 12.39 -11.37
CA VAL A 351 -7.39 11.08 -10.71
C VAL A 351 -8.79 10.74 -10.20
N HIS A 352 -9.23 9.51 -10.50
CA HIS A 352 -10.56 9.03 -10.19
C HIS A 352 -10.47 7.70 -9.45
N LEU A 353 -11.11 7.64 -8.28
CA LEU A 353 -11.50 6.37 -7.66
C LEU A 353 -12.58 5.71 -8.53
N VAL A 354 -12.26 4.57 -9.14
CA VAL A 354 -13.15 3.82 -10.03
C VAL A 354 -13.55 2.52 -9.35
N SER A 355 -14.83 2.15 -9.41
CA SER A 355 -15.26 0.82 -8.97
C SER A 355 -14.49 -0.24 -9.73
N TYR A 356 -13.91 -1.21 -9.00
CA TYR A 356 -13.12 -2.26 -9.63
C TYR A 356 -14.01 -3.04 -10.62
N PRO A 357 -13.55 -3.31 -11.85
CA PRO A 357 -14.40 -3.76 -12.97
C PRO A 357 -14.82 -5.24 -12.85
N MET A 358 -15.63 -5.53 -11.83
CA MET A 358 -16.23 -6.83 -11.56
C MET A 358 -17.74 -6.69 -11.41
N ARG A 359 -18.48 -7.74 -11.78
CA ARG A 359 -19.91 -7.85 -11.51
C ARG A 359 -20.10 -8.73 -10.28
N ILE A 360 -20.71 -8.18 -9.24
CA ILE A 360 -21.02 -8.86 -7.99
C ILE A 360 -22.52 -9.17 -8.00
N THR A 361 -22.91 -10.40 -7.69
CA THR A 361 -24.32 -10.80 -7.62
C THR A 361 -24.85 -10.68 -6.18
N GLN A 362 -26.13 -11.00 -5.98
CA GLN A 362 -26.69 -11.03 -4.61
C GLN A 362 -26.09 -12.18 -3.79
N GLU A 363 -25.77 -13.29 -4.45
CA GLU A 363 -25.18 -14.49 -3.86
C GLU A 363 -23.66 -14.38 -3.67
N GLY A 364 -23.03 -13.36 -4.27
CA GLY A 364 -21.59 -13.11 -4.23
C GLY A 364 -20.95 -13.11 -5.60
#